data_AF-A0ABD4RQQ7-F1
#
_entry.id   AF-A0ABD4RQQ7-F1
#
_cell.length_a   1.000
_cell.length_b   1.000
_cell.length_c   1.000
_cell.angle_alpha   90.00
_cell.angle_beta   90.00
_cell.angle_gamma   90.00
#
_symmetry.space_group_name_H-M   'P 1'
#
loop_
_entity.id
_entity.type
_entity.pdbx_description
1 polymer ?
#
loop_
_entity_poly.entity_id
_entity_poly.type
_entity_poly.pdbx_seq_one_letter_code
_entity_poly.pdbx_strand_id
1 'polypeptide(L)'
;MEVNKTMLILICFAVALVGSVGVVYQIYHMTVIDAKARGLKHPKLWGLFAMNGNNSSGLIIYLIGRRKYPIIDMSKEDCKEIESRKKSVGVGLIFLAISAIGLVICITLF
;
A
#
# COMPACT_ATOMS: atom_id res chain seq x y z
N MET A 1 8.19 -23.66 25.74
CA MET A 1 8.83 -22.37 25.40
C MET A 1 8.83 -22.15 23.89
N GLU A 2 9.25 -23.14 23.09
CA GLU A 2 9.23 -23.04 21.61
C GLU A 2 7.83 -22.82 21.01
N VAL A 3 6.79 -23.47 21.53
CA VAL A 3 5.41 -23.30 21.04
C VAL A 3 4.92 -21.85 21.19
N ASN A 4 5.27 -21.17 22.28
CA ASN A 4 4.87 -19.78 22.54
C ASN A 4 5.58 -18.82 21.56
N LYS A 5 6.86 -19.07 21.26
CA LYS A 5 7.63 -18.32 20.26
C LYS A 5 7.02 -18.47 18.87
N THR A 6 6.69 -19.69 18.45
CA THR A 6 6.04 -19.96 17.16
C THR A 6 4.69 -19.24 17.05
N MET A 7 3.88 -19.24 18.12
CA MET A 7 2.61 -18.51 18.14
C MET A 7 2.79 -16.99 17.98
N LEU A 8 3.78 -16.40 18.67
CA LEU A 8 4.07 -14.97 18.53
C LEU A 8 4.54 -14.60 17.12
N ILE A 9 5.37 -15.44 16.51
CA ILE A 9 5.80 -15.25 15.11
C ILE A 9 4.59 -15.29 14.16
N LEU A 10 3.67 -16.25 14.34
CA LEU A 10 2.45 -16.34 13.54
C LEU A 10 1.56 -15.11 13.68
N ILE A 11 1.42 -14.57 14.90
CA ILE A 11 0.68 -13.32 15.14
C ILE A 11 1.35 -12.15 14.43
N CYS A 12 2.68 -11.99 14.57
CA CYS A 12 3.42 -10.94 13.90
C CYS A 12 3.26 -11.03 12.37
N PHE A 13 3.32 -12.25 11.82
CA PHE A 13 3.12 -12.50 10.40
C PHE A 13 1.70 -12.13 9.94
N ALA A 14 0.67 -12.48 10.71
CA ALA A 14 -0.71 -12.12 10.41
C ALA A 14 -0.92 -10.60 10.41
N VAL A 15 -0.35 -9.89 11.40
CA VAL A 15 -0.40 -8.42 11.46
C VAL A 15 0.33 -7.79 10.27
N ALA A 16 1.51 -8.32 9.91
CA ALA A 16 2.26 -7.88 8.74
C ALA A 16 1.44 -8.06 7.46
N LEU A 17 0.80 -9.21 7.28
CA LEU A 17 -0.02 -9.51 6.10
C LEU A 17 -1.20 -8.55 5.98
N VAL A 18 -1.93 -8.28 7.07
CA VAL A 18 -3.02 -7.30 7.08
C VAL A 18 -2.52 -5.90 6.72
N GLY A 19 -1.38 -5.48 7.29
CA GLY A 19 -0.75 -4.21 6.97
C GLY A 19 -0.34 -4.10 5.50
N SER A 20 0.32 -5.11 4.96
CA SER A 20 0.77 -5.17 3.55
C SER A 20 -0.42 -5.11 2.59
N VAL A 21 -1.42 -5.98 2.76
CA VAL A 21 -2.59 -6.03 1.89
C VAL A 21 -3.36 -4.71 1.95
N GLY A 22 -3.52 -4.14 3.15
CA GLY A 22 -4.14 -2.84 3.35
C GLY A 22 -3.42 -1.73 2.58
N VAL A 23 -2.10 -1.61 2.71
CA VAL A 23 -1.31 -0.59 1.99
C VAL A 23 -1.47 -0.74 0.48
N VAL A 24 -1.34 -1.97 -0.04
CA VAL A 24 -1.44 -2.24 -1.48
C VAL A 24 -2.83 -1.90 -2.02
N TYR A 25 -3.90 -2.26 -1.31
CA TYR A 25 -5.27 -1.94 -1.68
C TYR A 25 -5.52 -0.43 -1.76
N GLN A 26 -5.00 0.34 -0.79
CA GLN A 26 -5.16 1.79 -0.81
C GLN A 26 -4.35 2.45 -1.94
N ILE A 27 -3.13 1.97 -2.21
CA ILE A 27 -2.31 2.45 -3.34
C ILE A 27 -3.01 2.19 -4.68
N TYR A 28 -3.60 1.00 -4.85
CA TYR A 28 -4.40 0.69 -6.05
C TYR A 28 -5.49 1.74 -6.29
N HIS A 29 -6.34 2.00 -5.28
CA HIS A 29 -7.43 2.95 -5.44
C HIS A 29 -6.95 4.38 -5.69
N MET A 30 -5.93 4.85 -4.97
CA MET A 30 -5.36 6.17 -5.22
C MET A 30 -4.81 6.30 -6.64
N THR A 31 -4.19 5.25 -7.16
CA THR A 31 -3.66 5.21 -8.54
C THR A 31 -4.80 5.24 -9.55
N VAL A 32 -5.88 4.49 -9.32
CA VAL A 32 -7.05 4.49 -10.22
C VAL A 32 -7.70 5.88 -10.28
N ILE A 33 -7.87 6.54 -9.15
CA ILE A 33 -8.44 7.90 -9.08
C ILE A 33 -7.51 8.89 -9.80
N ASP A 34 -6.21 8.89 -9.50
CA ASP A 34 -5.25 9.77 -10.14
C ASP A 34 -5.13 9.50 -11.66
N ALA A 35 -5.23 8.25 -12.11
CA ALA A 35 -5.20 7.89 -13.52
C ALA A 35 -6.45 8.36 -14.25
N LYS A 36 -7.63 8.20 -13.61
CA LYS A 36 -8.91 8.72 -14.12
C LYS A 36 -8.86 10.24 -14.25
N ALA A 37 -8.37 10.93 -13.22
CA ALA A 37 -8.29 12.38 -13.19
C ALA A 37 -7.36 12.97 -14.27
N ARG A 38 -6.37 12.20 -14.70
CA ARG A 38 -5.42 12.53 -15.78
C ARG A 38 -5.87 12.07 -17.17
N GLY A 39 -7.04 11.45 -17.29
CA GLY A 39 -7.55 10.92 -18.55
C GLY A 39 -6.74 9.76 -19.13
N LEU A 40 -6.00 9.02 -18.30
CA LEU A 40 -5.24 7.84 -18.75
C LEU A 40 -6.21 6.74 -19.21
N LYS A 41 -5.89 6.09 -20.35
CA LYS A 41 -6.64 4.92 -20.83
C LYS A 41 -6.52 3.78 -19.80
N HIS A 42 -7.63 3.11 -19.52
CA HIS A 42 -7.75 1.99 -18.58
C HIS A 42 -7.16 2.24 -17.17
N PRO A 43 -7.76 3.14 -16.35
CA PRO A 43 -7.27 3.46 -15.00
C PRO A 43 -7.04 2.25 -14.08
N LYS A 44 -7.88 1.20 -14.21
CA LYS A 44 -7.75 -0.05 -13.44
C LYS A 44 -6.45 -0.82 -13.75
N LEU A 45 -5.98 -0.78 -15.00
CA LEU A 45 -4.72 -1.43 -15.38
C LEU A 45 -3.53 -0.70 -14.76
N TRP A 46 -3.56 0.63 -14.75
CA TRP A 46 -2.54 1.42 -14.06
C TRP A 46 -2.52 1.16 -12.55
N GLY A 47 -3.69 1.03 -11.92
CA GLY A 47 -3.80 0.57 -10.55
C GLY A 47 -3.16 -0.80 -10.34
N LEU A 48 -3.44 -1.77 -11.23
CA LEU A 48 -2.87 -3.11 -11.16
C LEU A 48 -1.34 -3.08 -11.34
N PHE A 49 -0.82 -2.27 -12.26
CA PHE A 49 0.62 -2.07 -12.40
C PHE A 49 1.23 -1.44 -11.14
N ALA A 50 0.58 -0.45 -10.54
CA ALA A 50 1.09 0.23 -9.35
C ALA A 50 1.17 -0.66 -8.10
N MET A 51 0.27 -1.65 -7.97
CA MET A 51 0.33 -2.64 -6.88
C MET A 51 1.38 -3.74 -7.10
N ASN A 52 1.85 -3.93 -8.33
CA ASN A 52 2.76 -5.01 -8.70
C ASN A 52 4.19 -4.51 -8.90
N GLY A 53 5.15 -5.43 -8.80
CA GLY A 53 6.56 -5.18 -9.12
C GLY A 53 7.46 -5.19 -7.89
N ASN A 54 8.62 -5.83 -8.05
CA ASN A 54 9.63 -5.91 -7.00
C ASN A 54 10.16 -4.50 -6.68
N ASN A 55 10.47 -4.23 -5.41
CA ASN A 55 10.95 -2.92 -4.92
C ASN A 55 10.07 -1.73 -5.34
N SER A 56 8.75 -1.90 -5.38
CA SER A 56 7.79 -0.85 -5.80
C SER A 56 7.97 -0.35 -7.24
N SER A 57 8.61 -1.14 -8.10
CA SER A 57 8.89 -0.77 -9.50
C SER A 57 7.65 -0.41 -10.32
N GLY A 58 6.52 -1.10 -10.13
CA GLY A 58 5.28 -0.78 -10.85
C GLY A 58 4.67 0.56 -10.46
N LEU A 59 4.75 0.93 -9.17
CA LEU A 59 4.38 2.27 -8.72
C LEU A 59 5.31 3.34 -9.32
N ILE A 60 6.62 3.07 -9.36
CA ILE A 60 7.60 3.99 -9.98
C ILE A 60 7.30 4.17 -11.47
N ILE A 61 7.01 3.10 -12.20
CA ILE A 61 6.62 3.13 -13.62
C ILE A 61 5.37 4.01 -13.81
N TYR A 62 4.36 3.84 -12.95
CA TYR A 62 3.17 4.70 -12.97
C TYR A 62 3.52 6.18 -12.74
N LEU A 63 4.33 6.47 -11.72
CA LEU A 63 4.72 7.85 -11.36
C LEU A 63 5.53 8.55 -12.45
N ILE A 64 6.38 7.81 -13.18
CA ILE A 64 7.12 8.34 -14.33
C ILE A 64 6.17 8.56 -15.51
N GLY A 65 5.31 7.58 -15.82
CA GLY A 65 4.37 7.63 -16.93
C GLY A 65 3.38 8.79 -16.83
N ARG A 66 2.85 9.07 -15.63
CA ARG A 66 1.86 10.13 -15.43
C ARG A 66 2.40 11.56 -15.58
N ARG A 67 3.72 11.77 -15.63
CA ARG A 67 4.32 13.12 -15.74
C ARG A 67 3.92 13.86 -17.02
N LYS A 68 3.64 13.12 -18.09
CA LYS A 68 3.22 13.68 -19.39
C LYS A 68 1.72 13.99 -19.46
N TYR A 69 0.95 13.66 -18.43
CA TYR A 69 -0.49 13.79 -18.40
C TYR A 69 -0.91 14.78 -17.29
N PRO A 70 -1.32 16.02 -17.64
CA PRO A 70 -1.84 16.96 -16.65
C PRO A 70 -3.14 16.43 -16.02
N ILE A 71 -3.49 16.95 -14.86
CA ILE A 71 -4.79 16.67 -14.24
C ILE A 71 -5.83 17.43 -15.06
N ILE A 72 -6.83 16.72 -15.56
CA ILE A 72 -7.89 17.25 -16.42
C ILE A 72 -9.14 17.54 -15.57
N ASP A 73 -9.54 16.57 -14.75
CA ASP A 73 -10.73 16.67 -13.90
C ASP A 73 -10.47 15.96 -12.58
N MET A 74 -10.64 16.67 -11.47
CA MET A 74 -10.50 16.12 -10.12
C MET A 74 -11.60 16.72 -9.25
N SER A 75 -12.57 15.89 -8.89
CA SER A 75 -13.68 16.33 -8.04
C SER A 75 -13.22 16.56 -6.60
N LYS A 76 -14.01 17.31 -5.82
CA LYS A 76 -13.74 17.50 -4.39
C LYS A 76 -13.87 16.17 -3.63
N GLU A 77 -14.75 15.31 -4.11
CA GLU A 77 -15.01 13.97 -3.61
C GLU A 77 -13.78 13.08 -3.81
N ASP A 78 -13.19 13.10 -5.02
CA ASP A 78 -11.96 12.36 -5.33
C ASP A 78 -10.78 12.83 -4.45
N CYS A 79 -10.62 14.13 -4.26
CA CYS A 79 -9.62 14.71 -3.36
C CYS A 79 -9.79 14.21 -1.91
N LYS A 80 -11.04 14.24 -1.41
CA LYS A 80 -11.37 13.78 -0.05
C LYS A 80 -11.14 12.28 0.10
N GLU A 81 -11.47 11.50 -0.93
CA GLU A 81 -11.22 10.07 -0.96
C GLU A 81 -9.71 9.77 -0.91
N ILE A 82 -8.90 10.44 -1.74
CA ILE A 82 -7.44 10.31 -1.72
C ILE A 82 -6.89 10.64 -0.33
N GLU A 83 -7.35 11.71 0.31
CA GLU A 83 -6.88 12.09 1.65
C GLU A 83 -7.21 11.02 2.70
N SER A 84 -8.44 10.49 2.69
CA SER A 84 -8.85 9.39 3.57
C SER A 84 -8.01 8.13 3.36
N ARG A 85 -7.72 7.79 2.09
CA ARG A 85 -6.89 6.65 1.73
C ARG A 85 -5.44 6.83 2.15
N LYS A 86 -4.88 8.05 2.09
CA LYS A 86 -3.54 8.35 2.64
C LYS A 86 -3.47 8.10 4.15
N LYS A 87 -4.50 8.49 4.90
CA LYS A 87 -4.60 8.18 6.35
C LYS A 87 -4.63 6.67 6.58
N SER A 88 -5.39 5.95 5.76
CA SER A 88 -5.48 4.48 5.82
C SER A 88 -4.16 3.77 5.48
N VAL A 89 -3.39 4.28 4.50
CA VAL A 89 -2.02 3.82 4.24
C VAL A 89 -1.14 4.01 5.47
N GLY A 90 -1.25 5.17 6.14
CA GLY A 90 -0.54 5.42 7.39
C GLY A 90 -0.81 4.36 8.47
N VAL A 91 -2.07 3.96 8.64
CA VAL A 91 -2.44 2.88 9.57
C VAL A 91 -1.82 1.54 9.17
N GLY A 92 -1.87 1.18 7.89
CA GLY A 92 -1.23 -0.05 7.39
C GLY A 92 0.28 -0.06 7.59
N LEU A 93 0.95 1.09 7.44
CA LEU A 93 2.39 1.24 7.72
C LEU A 93 2.72 1.06 9.21
N ILE A 94 1.85 1.52 10.12
CA ILE A 94 2.01 1.28 11.56
C ILE A 94 1.95 -0.22 11.86
N PHE A 95 1.02 -0.96 11.25
CA PHE A 95 0.91 -2.41 11.43
C PHE A 95 2.16 -3.12 10.94
N LEU A 96 2.72 -2.68 9.80
CA LEU A 96 3.98 -3.21 9.28
C LEU A 96 5.18 -2.91 10.19
N ALA A 97 5.25 -1.70 10.76
CA ALA A 97 6.33 -1.35 11.67
C ALA A 97 6.28 -2.18 12.97
N ILE A 98 5.09 -2.29 13.59
CA ILE A 98 4.90 -3.07 14.82
C ILE A 98 5.21 -4.55 14.59
N SER A 99 4.71 -5.13 13.50
CA SER A 99 4.98 -6.53 13.17
C SER A 99 6.45 -6.79 12.86
N ALA A 100 7.14 -5.89 12.15
CA ALA A 100 8.57 -6.02 11.89
C ALA A 100 9.40 -6.00 13.18
N ILE A 101 9.11 -5.05 14.09
CA ILE A 101 9.78 -4.96 15.39
C ILE A 101 9.50 -6.23 16.22
N GLY A 102 8.24 -6.66 16.28
CA GLY A 102 7.83 -7.87 16.98
C GLY A 102 8.54 -9.13 16.45
N LEU A 103 8.67 -9.26 15.13
CA LEU A 103 9.34 -10.39 14.49
C LEU A 103 10.83 -10.40 14.81
N VAL A 104 11.51 -9.24 14.76
CA VAL A 104 12.93 -9.13 15.13
C VAL A 104 13.13 -9.55 16.58
N ILE A 105 12.32 -9.05 17.52
CA ILE A 105 12.40 -9.40 18.94
C ILE A 105 12.19 -10.91 19.14
N CYS A 106 11.18 -11.49 18.48
CA CYS A 106 10.89 -12.92 18.58
C CYS A 106 12.03 -13.80 18.05
N ILE A 107 12.79 -13.34 17.06
CA ILE A 107 13.89 -14.12 16.46
C ILE A 107 15.18 -13.96 17.26
N THR A 108 15.47 -12.77 17.81
CA THR A 108 16.76 -12.46 18.45
C THR A 108 16.79 -12.65 19.96
N LEU A 109 15.68 -12.43 20.66
CA LEU A 109 15.62 -12.43 22.14
C LEU A 109 14.91 -13.65 22.74
N PHE A 110 14.13 -14.37 21.94
CA PHE A 110 13.45 -15.62 22.31
C PHE A 110 13.95 -16.74 21.41
#